data_AF-A0A8J3XMM3-F1
#
_entry.id   AF-A0A8J3XMM3-F1
#
_cell.length_a   1.000
_cell.length_b   1.000
_cell.length_c   1.000
_cell.angle_alpha   90.00
_cell.angle_beta   90.00
_cell.angle_gamma   90.00
#
_symmetry.space_group_name_H-M   'P 1'
#
loop_
_entity.id
_entity.type
_entity.pdbx_description
1 polymer ?
#
loop_
_entity_poly.entity_id
_entity_poly.type
_entity_poly.pdbx_seq_one_letter_code
_entity_poly.pdbx_strand_id
1 'polypeptide(L)' 'MHMSEMDSLDDVVEELSIEAPEADAVEQHQLARSSGDDRWPEHVPFDADPADVAEQERTVDVGDDEEYR' A
#
# COMPACT_ATOMS: atom_id res chain seq x y z
N MET A 1 -27.04 30.22 16.25
CA MET A 1 -25.73 30.01 16.89
C MET A 1 -25.09 28.83 16.19
N HIS A 2 -23.84 29.04 15.78
CA HIS A 2 -22.97 28.15 15.02
C HIS A 2 -22.36 27.10 15.96
N MET A 3 -21.80 26.01 15.41
CA MET A 3 -21.07 24.90 16.05
C MET A 3 -21.89 23.69 16.50
N SER A 4 -22.20 22.80 15.55
CA SER A 4 -22.52 21.38 15.82
C SER A 4 -21.50 20.42 15.19
N GLU A 5 -20.35 20.95 14.74
CA GLU A 5 -19.30 20.19 14.02
C GLU A 5 -18.14 19.76 14.94
N MET A 6 -18.11 20.18 16.21
CA MET A 6 -17.01 19.87 17.14
C MET A 6 -17.20 18.57 17.94
N ASP A 7 -18.41 18.02 17.98
CA ASP A 7 -18.72 16.80 18.74
C ASP A 7 -18.35 15.52 17.98
N SER A 8 -18.28 15.59 16.65
CA SER A 8 -17.95 14.43 15.79
C SER A 8 -16.46 14.22 15.59
N LEU A 9 -15.60 15.21 15.87
CA LEU A 9 -14.15 15.01 15.82
C LEU A 9 -13.65 14.31 17.07
N ASP A 10 -14.19 14.64 18.26
CA ASP A 10 -13.74 14.14 19.57
C ASP A 10 -13.86 12.60 19.68
N ASP A 11 -14.99 12.05 19.23
CA ASP A 11 -15.27 10.61 19.14
C ASP A 11 -14.29 9.86 18.21
N VAL A 12 -13.88 10.51 17.10
CA VAL A 12 -12.89 9.97 16.17
C VAL A 12 -11.47 10.06 16.75
N VAL A 13 -11.14 11.10 17.53
CA VAL A 13 -9.81 11.18 18.17
C VAL A 13 -9.67 10.13 19.28
N GLU A 14 -10.76 9.80 19.97
CA GLU A 14 -10.77 8.75 21.01
C GLU A 14 -10.67 7.33 20.39
N GLU A 15 -11.30 7.08 19.23
CA GLU A 15 -11.14 5.82 18.46
C GLU A 15 -9.73 5.66 17.85
N LEU A 16 -9.04 6.77 17.57
CA LEU A 16 -7.64 6.77 17.08
C LEU A 16 -6.58 6.69 18.20
N SER A 17 -7.01 6.66 19.47
CA SER A 17 -6.13 6.70 20.65
C SER A 17 -5.73 5.31 21.16
N ILE A 18 -5.28 4.43 20.26
CA ILE A 18 -4.39 3.35 20.66
C ILE A 18 -3.03 3.63 20.02
N GLU A 19 -2.10 4.15 20.81
CA GLU A 19 -0.69 4.16 20.45
C GLU A 19 -0.35 2.72 20.02
N ALA A 20 -0.15 2.51 18.72
CA ALA A 20 0.25 1.21 18.21
C ALA A 20 1.48 0.78 19.03
N PRO A 21 1.57 -0.48 19.51
CA PRO A 21 2.71 -0.92 20.29
C PRO A 21 4.01 -0.43 19.64
N GLU A 22 5.01 0.01 20.42
CA GLU A 22 6.21 0.68 19.86
C GLU A 22 6.85 -0.12 18.70
N ALA A 23 6.74 -1.45 18.74
CA ALA A 23 7.16 -2.34 17.65
C ALA A 23 6.34 -2.16 16.35
N ASP A 24 5.02 -2.08 16.44
CA ASP A 24 4.10 -1.87 15.31
C ASP A 24 4.32 -0.49 14.68
N ALA A 25 4.50 0.56 15.51
CA ALA A 25 4.89 1.88 15.02
C ALA A 25 6.24 1.85 14.29
N VAL A 26 7.26 1.16 14.83
CA VAL A 26 8.56 1.03 14.16
C VAL A 26 8.46 0.28 12.83
N GLU A 27 7.63 -0.75 12.73
CA GLU A 27 7.39 -1.48 11.46
C GLU A 27 6.67 -0.61 10.43
N GLN A 28 5.67 0.20 10.83
CA GLN A 28 4.96 1.13 9.94
C GLN A 28 5.83 2.31 9.48
N HIS A 29 6.75 2.77 10.33
CA HIS A 29 7.66 3.88 10.02
C HIS A 29 8.87 3.43 9.18
N GLN A 30 9.08 2.14 8.99
CA GLN A 30 10.11 1.64 8.09
C GLN A 30 9.65 1.83 6.64
N LEU A 31 10.53 2.39 5.82
CA LEU A 31 10.34 2.42 4.37
C LEU A 31 10.17 0.98 3.89
N ALA A 32 8.98 0.66 3.37
CA ALA A 32 8.78 -0.56 2.62
C ALA A 32 9.88 -0.64 1.57
N ARG A 33 10.68 -1.72 1.61
CA ARG A 33 11.73 -1.89 0.61
C ARG A 33 11.05 -2.04 -0.73
N SER A 34 11.13 -1.00 -1.55
CA SER A 34 10.71 -1.11 -2.94
C SER A 34 11.69 -2.06 -3.62
N SER A 35 11.21 -3.22 -4.06
CA SER A 35 11.89 -3.98 -5.09
C SER A 35 12.10 -3.06 -6.29
N GLY A 36 13.24 -3.12 -6.97
CA GLY A 36 13.67 -2.09 -7.94
C GLY A 36 12.73 -1.83 -9.14
N ASP A 37 11.61 -2.55 -9.25
CA ASP A 37 10.59 -2.46 -10.30
C ASP A 37 9.18 -2.23 -9.72
N ASP A 38 9.03 -1.51 -8.59
CA ASP A 38 7.73 -1.11 -8.02
C ASP A 38 7.02 0.02 -8.83
N ARG A 39 7.12 -0.02 -10.16
CA ARG A 39 6.44 0.96 -11.00
C ARG A 39 5.00 0.52 -11.20
N TRP A 40 4.08 1.28 -10.63
CA TRP A 40 2.66 1.11 -10.92
C TRP A 40 2.39 1.33 -12.43
N PRO A 41 1.56 0.49 -13.06
CA PRO A 41 1.15 0.67 -14.45
C PRO A 41 0.49 2.05 -14.64
N GLU A 42 0.84 2.73 -15.73
CA GLU A 42 0.31 4.07 -16.04
C GLU A 42 -1.20 4.05 -16.36
N HIS A 43 -1.73 2.88 -16.71
CA HIS A 43 -3.14 2.69 -17.03
C HIS A 43 -3.62 1.28 -16.66
N VAL A 44 -4.74 1.21 -15.92
CA VAL A 44 -5.44 -0.04 -15.58
C VAL A 44 -6.79 -0.04 -16.30
N PRO A 45 -7.09 -1.04 -17.17
CA PRO A 45 -8.41 -1.16 -17.79
C PRO A 45 -9.54 -1.27 -16.75
N PHE A 46 -10.72 -0.72 -17.05
CA PHE A 46 -11.84 -0.71 -16.11
C PHE A 46 -12.32 -2.10 -15.69
N ASP A 47 -12.27 -3.07 -16.60
CA ASP A 47 -12.71 -4.45 -16.35
C ASP A 47 -11.58 -5.37 -15.85
N ALA A 48 -10.38 -4.84 -15.60
CA ALA A 48 -9.23 -5.62 -15.15
C ALA A 48 -8.97 -5.43 -13.66
N ASP A 49 -8.52 -6.48 -12.98
CA ASP A 49 -8.04 -6.36 -11.61
C ASP A 49 -6.70 -5.60 -11.58
N PRO A 50 -6.56 -4.54 -10.76
CA PRO A 50 -5.34 -3.75 -10.72
C PRO A 50 -4.10 -4.54 -10.26
N ALA A 51 -4.26 -5.55 -9.39
CA ALA A 51 -3.14 -6.36 -8.92
C ALA A 51 -2.64 -7.28 -10.02
N ASP A 52 -3.55 -7.85 -10.82
CA ASP A 52 -3.17 -8.62 -12.01
C ASP A 52 -2.40 -7.74 -13.00
N VAL A 53 -2.85 -6.52 -13.28
CA VAL A 53 -2.15 -5.62 -14.22
C VAL A 53 -0.76 -5.25 -13.71
N ALA A 54 -0.61 -4.99 -12.41
CA ALA A 54 0.69 -4.68 -11.81
C ALA A 54 1.66 -5.87 -11.89
N GLU A 55 1.19 -7.09 -11.65
CA GLU A 55 2.03 -8.30 -11.73
C GLU A 55 2.50 -8.58 -13.16
N GLN A 56 1.62 -8.36 -14.15
CA GLN A 56 1.91 -8.66 -15.56
C GLN A 56 2.86 -7.65 -16.20
N GLU A 57 2.87 -6.40 -15.75
CA GLU A 57 3.79 -5.35 -16.20
C GLU A 57 5.15 -5.43 -15.51
N ARG A 58 5.28 -6.21 -14.43
CA ARG A 58 6.53 -6.36 -13.69
C ARG A 58 7.58 -7.05 -14.55
N THR A 59 8.76 -6.44 -14.63
CA THR A 59 9.92 -7.08 -15.24
C THR A 59 10.40 -8.22 -14.36
N VAL A 60 10.25 -9.45 -14.84
CA VAL A 60 10.83 -10.64 -14.20
C VAL A 60 12.21 -10.87 -14.81
N ASP A 61 13.24 -10.95 -13.95
CA ASP A 61 14.55 -11.44 -14.34
C ASP A 61 14.40 -12.91 -14.72
N VAL A 62 14.27 -13.17 -16.02
CA VAL A 62 14.48 -14.50 -16.58
C VAL A 62 16.00 -14.69 -16.46
N GLY A 63 16.44 -15.35 -15.39
CA GLY A 63 17.81 -15.83 -15.31
C GLY A 63 18.18 -16.65 -16.55
N ASP A 64 19.46 -17.00 -16.69
CA ASP A 64 19.99 -17.85 -17.77
C ASP A 64 19.41 -19.28 -17.68
N ASP A 65 18.10 -19.40 -17.88
CA ASP A 65 17.35 -20.64 -17.78
C ASP A 65 17.38 -21.31 -19.15
N GLU A 66 18.60 -21.70 -19.51
CA GLU A 66 18.90 -22.67 -20.57
C GLU A 66 18.51 -24.11 -20.17
N GLU A 67 17.86 -24.29 -19.01
CA GLU A 67 17.48 -25.61 -18.45
C GLU A 67 16.05 -26.08 -18.78
N TYR A 68 15.16 -25.23 -19.32
CA TYR A 68 13.87 -25.69 -19.83
C TYR A 68 13.93 -25.99 -21.34
N ARG A 69 14.42 -27.18 -21.67
CA ARG A 69 14.33 -27.76 -23.02
C ARG A 69 13.37 -28.93 -23.10
#